data_AF-A0A6A6MKS3-F1
#
_entry.id   AF-A0A6A6MKS3-F1
#
_cell.length_a   1.000
_cell.length_b   1.000
_cell.length_c   1.000
_cell.angle_alpha   90.00
_cell.angle_beta   90.00
_cell.angle_gamma   90.00
#
_symmetry.space_group_name_H-M   'P 1'
#
loop_
_entity.id
_entity.type
_entity.pdbx_description
1 polymer ?
#
loop_
_entity_poly.entity_id
_entity_poly.type
_entity_poly.pdbx_seq_one_letter_code
_entity_poly.pdbx_strand_id
1 'polypeptide(L)'
;MGKTIQVYGFPSSVTANAVKSFLEMHTGEGTIFAIKIRETKNGGPRKYAIVQFMTVRDAEYILSLTNERLWYGTSYIKARPMDLDIVPKPRTFLHSMEHITLHFGSQLSKEKFYVLWKGTDVLVNFGSGMRKLHFYLSHHHVEYKLDLSYENIWQIELYRPRGQFVKYLVIQLYGAPRIFEKDIRPSWNVYENPLFNFFKDVPDDQWIRTTDFTPSCLIGHSAALCLELPSSLRVPNFQENFAYYKETEGNFVLQTGSAFSRNLDLVPIVGPPSGFDLPYEILFQVNLLVQNGCLPGPALDANFYKLVDPSRMNIVCIEHALEKLFHLKECCYEPSRWLNEQYRKYLMSKNHPKSPSISLDTERSQNFLRVSFVDEELDKIHSTNLSPRASSENEDRRTAIYKRILSTLQNGIVIDKKKFEFLAFSSSQLRENSCWMFASRYGLTAADIREWMGNFRQIRNVAKYAARLGQSFGSSTETLSVSRDEIEIIPDIEIGRAELHIRSLMELGKYLPNLLGGWP
;
A
#
# COMPACT_ATOMS: atom_id res chain seq x y z
N MET A 1 21.48 -17.42 32.50
CA MET A 1 20.03 -17.31 32.79
C MET A 1 19.37 -16.47 31.70
N GLY A 2 18.08 -16.68 31.43
CA GLY A 2 17.33 -15.90 30.44
C GLY A 2 16.95 -14.51 30.96
N LYS A 3 16.44 -13.65 30.07
CA LYS A 3 15.92 -12.32 30.43
C LYS A 3 14.50 -12.36 31.02
N THR A 4 13.93 -13.56 31.13
CA THR A 4 12.53 -13.75 31.52
C THR A 4 12.45 -14.47 32.86
N ILE A 5 11.58 -13.97 33.71
CA ILE A 5 11.28 -14.56 35.02
C ILE A 5 9.76 -14.71 35.20
N GLN A 6 9.37 -15.58 36.10
CA GLN A 6 8.00 -15.69 36.55
C GLN A 6 7.92 -15.22 38.01
N VAL A 7 7.08 -14.23 38.26
CA VAL A 7 6.90 -13.53 39.53
C VAL A 7 5.52 -13.85 40.10
N TYR A 8 5.48 -14.39 41.32
CA TYR A 8 4.29 -14.84 42.03
C TYR A 8 3.96 -13.93 43.21
N GLY A 9 2.68 -13.89 43.59
CA GLY A 9 2.21 -13.25 44.83
C GLY A 9 1.28 -12.06 44.61
N PHE A 10 0.99 -11.70 43.36
CA PHE A 10 0.12 -10.57 43.06
C PHE A 10 -1.36 -10.86 43.36
N PRO A 11 -2.14 -9.85 43.80
CA PRO A 11 -3.58 -9.98 44.00
C PRO A 11 -4.32 -10.27 42.69
N SER A 12 -5.53 -10.82 42.77
CA SER A 12 -6.35 -11.19 41.60
C SER A 12 -6.73 -9.99 40.70
N SER A 13 -6.80 -8.79 41.27
CA SER A 13 -7.11 -7.53 40.57
C SER A 13 -5.90 -6.84 39.94
N VAL A 14 -4.69 -7.40 40.06
CA VAL A 14 -3.47 -6.76 39.54
C VAL A 14 -3.55 -6.62 38.00
N THR A 15 -3.04 -5.50 37.49
CA THR A 15 -2.91 -5.22 36.05
C THR A 15 -1.45 -5.24 35.60
N ALA A 16 -1.23 -5.41 34.30
CA ALA A 16 0.12 -5.47 33.73
C ALA A 16 0.88 -4.16 34.00
N ASN A 17 0.21 -3.02 33.89
CA ASN A 17 0.77 -1.71 34.23
C ASN A 17 1.15 -1.61 35.71
N ALA A 18 0.33 -2.13 36.63
CA ALA A 18 0.66 -2.11 38.05
C ALA A 18 1.90 -2.96 38.38
N VAL A 19 2.05 -4.11 37.72
CA VAL A 19 3.27 -4.95 37.82
C VAL A 19 4.47 -4.23 37.21
N LYS A 20 4.31 -3.61 36.03
CA LYS A 20 5.35 -2.85 35.35
C LYS A 20 5.91 -1.76 36.24
N SER A 21 5.05 -0.85 36.71
CA SER A 21 5.46 0.27 37.56
C SER A 21 6.16 -0.19 38.84
N PHE A 22 5.68 -1.27 39.45
CA PHE A 22 6.29 -1.83 40.66
C PHE A 22 7.72 -2.35 40.43
N LEU A 23 7.92 -3.13 39.37
CA LEU A 23 9.22 -3.73 39.08
C LEU A 23 10.21 -2.67 38.56
N GLU A 24 9.77 -1.74 37.71
CA GLU A 24 10.59 -0.63 37.20
C GLU A 24 10.97 0.38 38.28
N MET A 25 10.23 0.47 39.39
CA MET A 25 10.67 1.25 40.57
C MET A 25 12.01 0.76 41.13
N HIS A 26 12.36 -0.51 40.90
CA HIS A 26 13.61 -1.10 41.37
C HIS A 26 14.67 -1.16 40.27
N THR A 27 14.29 -1.53 39.05
CA THR A 27 15.23 -1.69 37.92
C THR A 27 15.46 -0.42 37.11
N GLY A 28 14.58 0.58 37.23
CA GLY A 28 14.55 1.79 36.40
C GLY A 28 13.47 1.73 35.33
N GLU A 29 13.00 2.90 34.91
CA GLU A 29 11.96 3.04 33.88
C GLU A 29 12.42 2.47 32.52
N GLY A 30 11.54 1.75 31.83
CA GLY A 30 11.80 1.21 30.49
C GLY A 30 12.64 -0.07 30.47
N THR A 31 12.90 -0.69 31.62
CA THR A 31 13.67 -1.95 31.75
C THR A 31 12.84 -3.20 31.44
N ILE A 32 11.51 -3.09 31.35
CA ILE A 32 10.64 -4.23 31.04
C ILE A 32 10.25 -4.23 29.56
N PHE A 33 10.46 -5.37 28.90
CA PHE A 33 10.08 -5.59 27.50
C PHE A 33 8.66 -6.12 27.35
N ALA A 34 8.25 -7.11 28.16
CA ALA A 34 6.90 -7.67 28.09
C ALA A 34 6.43 -8.26 29.42
N ILE A 35 5.12 -8.25 29.65
CA ILE A 35 4.46 -8.85 30.82
C ILE A 35 3.24 -9.64 30.35
N LYS A 36 3.06 -10.85 30.90
CA LYS A 36 1.83 -11.65 30.78
C LYS A 36 1.36 -12.06 32.17
N ILE A 37 0.22 -11.54 32.62
CA ILE A 37 -0.43 -11.94 33.87
C ILE A 37 -1.32 -13.13 33.61
N ARG A 38 -1.17 -14.20 34.40
CA ARG A 38 -1.94 -15.43 34.25
C ARG A 38 -2.36 -15.97 35.61
N GLU A 39 -3.39 -16.81 35.58
CA GLU A 39 -3.89 -17.50 36.75
C GLU A 39 -3.07 -18.76 37.05
N THR A 40 -3.00 -19.11 38.33
CA THR A 40 -2.38 -20.37 38.75
C THR A 40 -3.28 -21.53 38.34
N LYS A 41 -2.69 -22.65 37.88
CA LYS A 41 -3.44 -23.83 37.39
C LYS A 41 -4.45 -24.40 38.40
N ASN A 42 -4.25 -24.11 39.69
CA ASN A 42 -5.08 -24.61 40.79
C ASN A 42 -6.12 -23.57 41.28
N GLY A 43 -6.35 -22.48 40.55
CA GLY A 43 -7.41 -21.51 40.88
C GLY A 43 -7.20 -20.73 42.19
N GLY A 44 -5.95 -20.47 42.58
CA GLY A 44 -5.65 -19.74 43.82
C GLY A 44 -5.99 -18.24 43.75
N PRO A 45 -6.13 -17.56 44.90
CA PRO A 45 -6.51 -16.13 44.97
C PRO A 45 -5.42 -15.18 44.44
N ARG A 46 -4.27 -15.71 44.02
CA ARG A 46 -3.09 -14.97 43.59
C ARG A 46 -2.75 -15.29 42.15
N LYS A 47 -2.39 -14.26 41.41
CA LYS A 47 -1.90 -14.35 40.03
C LYS A 47 -0.38 -14.36 40.01
N TYR A 48 0.18 -14.82 38.89
CA TYR A 48 1.59 -14.65 38.58
C TYR A 48 1.75 -13.80 37.32
N ALA A 49 2.89 -13.13 37.21
CA ALA A 49 3.31 -12.43 36.03
C ALA A 49 4.52 -13.15 35.42
N ILE A 50 4.48 -13.42 34.13
CA ILE A 50 5.69 -13.72 33.35
C ILE A 50 6.21 -12.36 32.88
N VAL A 51 7.46 -12.04 33.18
CA VAL A 51 8.08 -10.74 32.92
C VAL A 51 9.37 -10.95 32.14
N GLN A 52 9.45 -10.40 30.95
CA GLN A 52 10.66 -10.35 30.13
C GLN A 52 11.28 -8.96 30.26
N PHE A 53 12.55 -8.90 30.69
CA PHE A 53 13.32 -7.68 30.81
C PHE A 53 14.13 -7.37 29.55
N MET A 54 14.55 -6.12 29.39
CA MET A 54 15.44 -5.69 28.31
C MET A 54 16.82 -6.36 28.41
N THR A 55 17.32 -6.53 29.64
CA THR A 55 18.64 -7.12 29.92
C THR A 55 18.55 -8.27 30.92
N VAL A 56 19.56 -9.15 30.88
CA VAL A 56 19.68 -10.26 31.86
C VAL A 56 19.94 -9.72 33.27
N ARG A 57 20.66 -8.60 33.38
CA ARG A 57 21.02 -7.97 34.66
C ARG A 57 19.79 -7.52 35.44
N ASP A 58 18.80 -6.93 34.76
CA ASP A 58 17.57 -6.47 35.42
C ASP A 58 16.75 -7.66 35.97
N ALA A 59 16.68 -8.75 35.20
CA ALA A 59 16.03 -9.98 35.63
C ALA A 59 16.72 -10.62 36.85
N GLU A 60 18.05 -10.68 36.83
CA GLU A 60 18.87 -11.19 37.95
C GLU A 60 18.73 -10.32 39.20
N TYR A 61 18.65 -8.99 39.04
CA TYR A 61 18.45 -8.06 40.14
C TYR A 61 17.09 -8.24 40.83
N ILE A 62 16.00 -8.42 40.07
CA ILE A 62 14.70 -8.74 40.67
C ILE A 62 14.74 -10.10 41.38
N LEU A 63 15.41 -11.10 40.82
CA LEU A 63 15.56 -12.40 41.48
C LEU A 63 16.28 -12.28 42.82
N SER A 64 17.37 -11.49 42.91
CA SER A 64 18.08 -11.27 44.17
C SER A 64 17.20 -10.56 45.20
N LEU A 65 16.45 -9.53 44.80
CA LEU A 65 15.52 -8.83 45.69
C LEU A 65 14.44 -9.75 46.26
N THR A 66 13.93 -10.71 45.47
CA THR A 66 12.92 -11.66 45.98
C THR A 66 13.48 -12.65 47.01
N ASN A 67 14.80 -12.91 47.01
CA ASN A 67 15.47 -13.69 48.05
C ASN A 67 15.65 -12.88 49.35
N GLU A 68 15.80 -11.56 49.23
CA GLU A 68 15.98 -10.61 50.35
C GLU A 68 14.66 -10.09 50.95
N ARG A 69 13.52 -10.61 50.51
CA ARG A 69 12.13 -10.26 50.90
C ARG A 69 11.55 -9.03 50.20
N LEU A 70 11.16 -9.21 48.94
CA LEU A 70 10.42 -8.22 48.16
C LEU A 70 8.91 -8.27 48.43
N TRP A 71 8.27 -7.12 48.66
CA TRP A 71 6.84 -6.99 48.97
C TRP A 71 6.08 -6.17 47.93
N TYR A 72 4.88 -6.61 47.59
CA TYR A 72 3.90 -5.86 46.82
C TYR A 72 2.65 -5.63 47.67
N GLY A 73 2.49 -4.41 48.18
CA GLY A 73 1.50 -4.12 49.22
C GLY A 73 1.70 -5.05 50.43
N THR A 74 0.68 -5.83 50.77
CA THR A 74 0.72 -6.81 51.87
C THR A 74 1.17 -8.21 51.44
N SER A 75 1.66 -8.37 50.21
CA SER A 75 1.89 -9.68 49.60
C SER A 75 3.38 -9.92 49.37
N TYR A 76 3.86 -11.06 49.86
CA TYR A 76 5.24 -11.49 49.65
C TYR A 76 5.45 -11.97 48.22
N ILE A 77 6.45 -11.44 47.54
CA ILE A 77 6.76 -11.76 46.14
C ILE A 77 7.86 -12.81 46.06
N LYS A 78 7.65 -13.82 45.19
CA LYS A 78 8.64 -14.83 44.83
C LYS A 78 8.87 -14.82 43.34
N ALA A 79 10.10 -14.96 42.89
CA ALA A 79 10.41 -15.08 41.46
C ALA A 79 11.21 -16.34 41.17
N ARG A 80 11.08 -16.85 39.95
CA ARG A 80 11.91 -17.93 39.40
C ARG A 80 12.31 -17.62 37.95
N PRO A 81 13.49 -18.05 37.49
CA PRO A 81 13.87 -17.90 36.09
C PRO A 81 12.97 -18.72 35.16
N MET A 82 12.85 -18.25 33.92
CA MET A 82 12.17 -18.92 32.81
C MET A 82 13.14 -19.10 31.64
N ASP A 83 13.08 -20.25 30.98
CA ASP A 83 13.95 -20.55 29.83
C ASP A 83 13.42 -19.95 28.52
N LEU A 84 12.10 -19.72 28.45
CA LEU A 84 11.42 -19.19 27.27
C LEU A 84 11.07 -17.72 27.49
N ASP A 85 11.55 -16.89 26.56
CA ASP A 85 11.16 -15.49 26.47
C ASP A 85 9.71 -15.36 25.98
N ILE A 86 9.02 -14.31 26.48
CA ILE A 86 7.66 -13.99 26.01
C ILE A 86 7.68 -13.66 24.52
N VAL A 87 8.71 -12.91 24.10
CA VAL A 87 9.03 -12.55 22.72
C VAL A 87 10.46 -13.03 22.45
N PRO A 88 10.63 -14.18 21.77
CA PRO A 88 11.94 -14.83 21.59
C PRO A 88 12.97 -14.03 20.78
N LYS A 89 12.49 -13.18 19.87
CA LYS A 89 13.32 -12.31 19.02
C LYS A 89 12.68 -10.93 18.96
N PRO A 90 12.85 -10.10 20.00
CA PRO A 90 12.38 -8.72 20.01
C PRO A 90 12.87 -7.96 18.78
N ARG A 91 12.04 -7.04 18.28
CA ARG A 91 12.48 -6.12 17.22
C ARG A 91 13.55 -5.22 17.80
N THR A 92 14.68 -5.10 17.10
CA THR A 92 15.72 -4.15 17.46
C THR A 92 15.77 -3.08 16.40
N PHE A 93 15.34 -1.88 16.78
CA PHE A 93 15.53 -0.68 15.98
C PHE A 93 16.92 -0.11 16.28
N LEU A 94 17.67 0.25 15.23
CA LEU A 94 19.00 0.83 15.40
C LEU A 94 18.91 2.31 15.76
N HIS A 95 17.89 2.98 15.21
CA HIS A 95 17.64 4.40 15.41
C HIS A 95 16.14 4.62 15.67
N SER A 96 15.87 5.54 16.61
CA SER A 96 14.54 6.07 16.92
C SER A 96 14.61 7.59 16.89
N MET A 97 13.61 8.23 16.29
CA MET A 97 13.38 9.66 16.34
C MET A 97 11.96 9.92 16.84
N GLU A 98 11.83 10.69 17.92
CA GLU A 98 10.56 10.95 18.60
C GLU A 98 10.12 12.40 18.40
N HIS A 99 8.82 12.64 18.59
CA HIS A 99 8.20 13.97 18.47
C HIS A 99 8.44 14.65 17.12
N ILE A 100 8.45 13.85 16.04
CA ILE A 100 8.67 14.34 14.68
C ILE A 100 7.35 14.84 14.08
N THR A 101 7.41 15.91 13.30
CA THR A 101 6.29 16.29 12.43
C THR A 101 6.51 15.69 11.04
N LEU A 102 5.58 14.88 10.59
CA LEU A 102 5.61 14.20 9.30
C LEU A 102 4.65 14.87 8.33
N HIS A 103 5.18 15.38 7.23
CA HIS A 103 4.43 16.02 6.16
C HIS A 103 4.34 15.08 4.95
N PHE A 104 3.12 14.84 4.47
CA PHE A 104 2.81 14.12 3.25
C PHE A 104 2.55 15.12 2.13
N GLY A 105 3.16 14.91 0.96
CA GLY A 105 2.92 15.79 -0.17
C GLY A 105 3.86 15.55 -1.34
N SER A 106 4.23 16.63 -2.03
CA SER A 106 5.08 16.57 -3.22
C SER A 106 6.03 17.76 -3.27
N GLN A 107 7.23 17.54 -3.77
CA GLN A 107 8.19 18.62 -3.98
C GLN A 107 7.82 19.42 -5.24
N LEU A 108 7.79 20.76 -5.15
CA LEU A 108 7.49 21.65 -6.28
C LEU A 108 8.73 22.32 -6.87
N SER A 109 9.80 22.38 -6.10
CA SER A 109 11.12 22.82 -6.53
C SER A 109 12.18 22.26 -5.58
N LYS A 110 13.45 22.49 -5.87
CA LYS A 110 14.55 22.11 -4.96
C LYS A 110 14.45 22.72 -3.55
N GLU A 111 13.65 23.76 -3.35
CA GLU A 111 13.56 24.49 -2.07
C GLU A 111 12.14 24.55 -1.50
N LYS A 112 11.16 23.92 -2.18
CA LYS A 112 9.74 24.07 -1.85
C LYS A 112 9.04 22.73 -1.83
N PHE A 113 8.36 22.45 -0.72
CA PHE A 113 7.54 21.27 -0.52
C PHE A 113 6.07 21.65 -0.38
N TYR A 114 5.19 21.00 -1.14
CA TYR A 114 3.75 21.19 -1.09
C TYR A 114 3.13 20.16 -0.16
N VAL A 115 2.69 20.61 1.01
CA VAL A 115 2.14 19.77 2.08
C VAL A 115 0.66 19.54 1.84
N LEU A 116 0.26 18.30 1.61
CA LEU A 116 -1.14 17.87 1.51
C LEU A 116 -1.73 17.56 2.88
N TRP A 117 -0.97 16.85 3.72
CA TRP A 117 -1.40 16.45 5.06
C TRP A 117 -0.20 16.43 6.02
N LYS A 118 -0.46 16.66 7.31
CA LYS A 118 0.58 16.61 8.34
C LYS A 118 0.13 15.79 9.55
N GLY A 119 1.04 14.97 10.06
CA GLY A 119 0.93 14.28 11.34
C GLY A 119 1.97 14.82 12.32
N THR A 120 1.57 15.02 13.57
CA THR A 120 2.46 15.47 14.65
C THR A 120 2.71 14.33 15.63
N ASP A 121 3.73 14.49 16.46
CA ASP A 121 4.10 13.51 17.49
C ASP A 121 4.36 12.10 16.92
N VAL A 122 5.09 12.07 15.81
CA VAL A 122 5.40 10.84 15.08
C VAL A 122 6.68 10.23 15.64
N LEU A 123 6.61 8.94 15.96
CA LEU A 123 7.76 8.10 16.26
C LEU A 123 8.26 7.44 14.98
N VAL A 124 9.55 7.59 14.67
CA VAL A 124 10.18 7.01 13.48
C VAL A 124 11.27 6.05 13.90
N ASN A 125 11.07 4.77 13.60
CA ASN A 125 11.97 3.68 13.96
C ASN A 125 12.56 3.03 12.70
N PHE A 126 13.88 2.82 12.69
CA PHE A 126 14.56 2.22 11.53
C PHE A 126 15.92 1.60 11.88
N GLY A 127 16.49 0.85 10.93
CA GLY A 127 17.79 0.20 11.07
C GLY A 127 18.11 -0.76 9.92
N SER A 128 19.36 -1.24 9.88
CA SER A 128 19.87 -2.07 8.77
C SER A 128 19.19 -3.43 8.63
N GLY A 129 18.67 -4.01 9.73
CA GLY A 129 18.13 -5.37 9.73
C GLY A 129 16.79 -5.56 9.02
N MET A 130 15.90 -4.55 9.04
CA MET A 130 14.53 -4.69 8.50
C MET A 130 14.30 -3.98 7.17
N ARG A 131 15.25 -3.13 6.73
CA ARG A 131 15.19 -2.35 5.47
C ARG A 131 13.86 -1.59 5.29
N LYS A 132 13.31 -1.08 6.40
CA LYS A 132 12.04 -0.34 6.47
C LYS A 132 12.17 0.84 7.43
N LEU A 133 11.49 1.94 7.08
CA LEU A 133 11.18 3.02 8.02
C LEU A 133 9.78 2.75 8.57
N HIS A 134 9.67 2.67 9.89
CA HIS A 134 8.39 2.51 10.59
C HIS A 134 7.99 3.84 11.20
N PHE A 135 6.83 4.36 10.82
CA PHE A 135 6.24 5.55 11.41
C PHE A 135 5.06 5.15 12.27
N TYR A 136 5.02 5.63 13.51
CA TYR A 136 3.91 5.43 14.43
C TYR A 136 3.32 6.78 14.78
N LEU A 137 2.00 6.92 14.67
CA LEU A 137 1.30 8.15 14.96
C LEU A 137 -0.15 7.89 15.37
N SER A 138 -0.78 8.86 16.00
CA SER A 138 -2.20 8.81 16.34
C SER A 138 -3.01 9.78 15.49
N HIS A 139 -4.19 9.36 15.03
CA HIS A 139 -5.15 10.20 14.33
C HIS A 139 -6.57 9.83 14.77
N HIS A 140 -7.38 10.82 15.17
CA HIS A 140 -8.75 10.61 15.70
C HIS A 140 -8.85 9.51 16.78
N HIS A 141 -7.90 9.49 17.72
CA HIS A 141 -7.80 8.49 18.81
C HIS A 141 -7.49 7.06 18.36
N VAL A 142 -7.11 6.87 17.10
CA VAL A 142 -6.66 5.59 16.55
C VAL A 142 -5.16 5.65 16.31
N GLU A 143 -4.45 4.61 16.71
CA GLU A 143 -3.01 4.47 16.47
C GLU A 143 -2.78 3.81 15.10
N TYR A 144 -1.89 4.42 14.30
CA TYR A 144 -1.51 3.96 12.99
C TYR A 144 -0.01 3.66 12.93
N LYS A 145 0.32 2.63 12.14
CA LYS A 145 1.69 2.29 11.75
C LYS A 145 1.80 2.39 10.23
N LEU A 146 2.82 3.09 9.76
CA LEU A 146 3.17 3.18 8.34
C LEU A 146 4.52 2.50 8.13
N ASP A 147 4.56 1.48 7.28
CA ASP A 147 5.78 0.76 6.94
C ASP A 147 6.24 1.18 5.54
N LEU A 148 7.32 1.97 5.45
CA LEU A 148 7.94 2.35 4.18
C LEU A 148 9.16 1.47 3.89
N SER A 149 9.08 0.65 2.84
CA SER A 149 10.21 -0.15 2.34
C SER A 149 11.31 0.74 1.78
N TYR A 150 12.58 0.37 2.00
CA TYR A 150 13.71 1.06 1.38
C TYR A 150 13.68 0.96 -0.14
N GLU A 151 13.09 -0.11 -0.69
CA GLU A 151 12.89 -0.26 -2.14
C GLU A 151 11.91 0.76 -2.72
N ASN A 152 11.05 1.34 -1.88
CA ASN A 152 10.10 2.38 -2.27
C ASN A 152 10.65 3.80 -2.08
N ILE A 153 11.94 3.94 -1.75
CA ILE A 153 12.61 5.23 -1.58
C ILE A 153 13.50 5.50 -2.80
N TRP A 154 13.19 6.56 -3.53
CA TRP A 154 14.00 7.03 -4.65
C TRP A 154 15.26 7.77 -4.19
N GLN A 155 15.06 8.79 -3.34
CA GLN A 155 16.12 9.68 -2.91
C GLN A 155 15.80 10.23 -1.51
N ILE A 156 16.84 10.46 -0.72
CA ILE A 156 16.73 11.17 0.56
C ILE A 156 17.57 12.45 0.49
N GLU A 157 16.98 13.58 0.86
CA GLU A 157 17.67 14.87 0.91
C GLU A 157 17.47 15.52 2.28
N LEU A 158 18.58 15.86 2.94
CA LEU A 158 18.56 16.57 4.21
C LEU A 158 18.86 18.05 3.99
N TYR A 159 17.89 18.90 4.28
CA TYR A 159 18.02 20.35 4.25
C TYR A 159 18.35 20.89 5.63
N ARG A 160 19.35 21.76 5.70
CA ARG A 160 19.72 22.51 6.91
C ARG A 160 19.65 24.02 6.65
N PRO A 161 18.46 24.63 6.74
CA PRO A 161 18.30 26.07 6.55
C PRO A 161 19.11 26.87 7.57
N ARG A 162 19.83 27.89 7.09
CA ARG A 162 20.67 28.73 7.95
C ARG A 162 19.81 29.56 8.90
N GLY A 163 20.19 29.59 10.17
CA GLY A 163 19.51 30.39 11.20
C GLY A 163 18.16 29.83 11.66
N GLN A 164 17.77 28.62 11.25
CA GLN A 164 16.55 27.96 11.72
C GLN A 164 16.87 26.86 12.74
N PHE A 165 15.96 26.66 13.70
CA PHE A 165 16.03 25.58 14.69
C PHE A 165 15.43 24.26 14.19
N VAL A 166 15.23 24.15 12.88
CA VAL A 166 14.62 22.99 12.23
C VAL A 166 15.45 22.54 11.04
N LYS A 167 15.40 21.24 10.77
CA LYS A 167 15.97 20.57 9.59
C LYS A 167 14.85 19.81 8.90
N TYR A 168 14.97 19.63 7.61
CA TYR A 168 13.96 18.92 6.83
C TYR A 168 14.59 17.73 6.13
N LEU A 169 14.11 16.52 6.44
CA LEU A 169 14.50 15.32 5.73
C LEU A 169 13.40 14.97 4.71
N VAL A 170 13.68 15.18 3.43
CA VAL A 170 12.77 14.88 2.34
C VAL A 170 13.07 13.48 1.80
N ILE A 171 12.06 12.64 1.74
CA ILE A 171 12.13 11.27 1.21
C ILE A 171 11.24 11.23 -0.03
N GLN A 172 11.85 11.15 -1.20
CA GLN A 172 11.13 10.99 -2.47
C GLN A 172 10.78 9.52 -2.68
N LEU A 173 9.56 9.23 -3.12
CA LEU A 173 8.99 7.88 -3.12
C LEU A 173 8.84 7.32 -4.53
N TYR A 174 9.07 6.01 -4.65
CA TYR A 174 8.53 5.20 -5.75
C TYR A 174 7.16 4.61 -5.43
N GLY A 175 6.91 4.34 -4.15
CA GLY A 175 5.69 3.72 -3.66
C GLY A 175 5.28 4.26 -2.31
N ALA A 176 3.98 4.26 -2.04
CA ALA A 176 3.42 4.68 -0.76
C ALA A 176 3.82 3.72 0.38
N PRO A 177 3.81 4.17 1.66
CA PRO A 177 3.99 3.26 2.78
C PRO A 177 2.76 2.37 2.97
N ARG A 178 2.99 1.16 3.46
CA ARG A 178 1.96 0.24 3.92
C ARG A 178 1.30 0.78 5.19
N ILE A 179 -0.02 1.00 5.17
CA ILE A 179 -0.81 1.50 6.31
C ILE A 179 -1.44 0.39 7.17
N PHE A 180 -1.24 0.48 8.48
CA PHE A 180 -1.85 -0.40 9.47
C PHE A 180 -2.53 0.42 10.56
N GLU A 181 -3.64 -0.10 11.05
CA GLU A 181 -4.40 0.40 12.19
C GLU A 181 -4.25 -0.58 13.35
N LYS A 182 -4.08 -0.05 14.56
CA LYS A 182 -3.98 -0.88 15.76
C LYS A 182 -5.36 -1.42 16.13
N ASP A 183 -5.48 -2.73 16.31
CA ASP A 183 -6.70 -3.37 16.79
C ASP A 183 -6.83 -3.16 18.30
N ILE A 184 -7.75 -2.29 18.72
CA ILE A 184 -7.99 -1.96 20.14
C ILE A 184 -9.13 -2.84 20.71
N ARG A 185 -9.60 -3.86 19.98
CA ARG A 185 -10.75 -4.68 20.42
C ARG A 185 -10.50 -5.27 21.81
N PRO A 186 -11.34 -4.97 22.81
CA PRO A 186 -11.26 -5.62 24.11
C PRO A 186 -11.64 -7.09 23.94
N SER A 187 -10.63 -7.93 23.79
CA SER A 187 -10.84 -9.36 23.74
C SER A 187 -11.20 -9.84 25.14
N TRP A 188 -12.34 -10.55 25.25
CA TRP A 188 -12.67 -11.35 26.44
C TRP A 188 -11.63 -12.48 26.65
N ASN A 189 -10.79 -12.71 25.65
CA ASN A 189 -9.63 -13.57 25.74
C ASN A 189 -8.54 -12.91 26.61
N VAL A 190 -8.26 -13.50 27.77
CA VAL A 190 -7.18 -13.09 28.68
C VAL A 190 -5.81 -13.07 27.96
N TYR A 191 -5.62 -13.82 26.88
CA TYR A 191 -4.38 -13.83 26.10
C TYR A 191 -4.14 -12.55 25.29
N GLU A 192 -5.17 -11.76 25.01
CA GLU A 192 -5.13 -10.55 24.17
C GLU A 192 -5.50 -9.28 24.95
N ASN A 193 -6.04 -9.41 26.16
CA ASN A 193 -6.51 -8.27 26.95
C ASN A 193 -5.35 -7.38 27.45
N PRO A 194 -5.34 -6.06 27.16
CA PRO A 194 -4.27 -5.14 27.56
C PRO A 194 -4.16 -4.92 29.08
N LEU A 195 -5.20 -5.24 29.86
CA LEU A 195 -5.10 -5.23 31.33
C LEU A 195 -4.17 -6.30 31.86
N PHE A 196 -4.01 -7.41 31.14
CA PHE A 196 -3.22 -8.57 31.57
C PHE A 196 -1.97 -8.80 30.73
N ASN A 197 -1.76 -8.03 29.66
CA ASN A 197 -0.62 -8.17 28.77
C ASN A 197 -0.02 -6.79 28.48
N PHE A 198 1.29 -6.66 28.67
CA PHE A 198 2.06 -5.48 28.27
C PHE A 198 3.16 -5.93 27.33
N PHE A 199 3.38 -5.18 26.26
CA PHE A 199 4.51 -5.35 25.35
C PHE A 199 5.06 -3.96 25.04
N LYS A 200 6.38 -3.82 25.09
CA LYS A 200 7.06 -2.57 24.73
C LYS A 200 6.79 -2.21 23.26
N ASP A 201 6.91 -3.20 22.38
CA ASP A 201 6.53 -3.08 20.98
C ASP A 201 5.19 -3.76 20.76
N VAL A 202 4.27 -3.10 20.06
CA VAL A 202 2.96 -3.67 19.69
C VAL A 202 3.19 -4.89 18.79
N PRO A 203 2.71 -6.08 19.17
CA PRO A 203 2.81 -7.29 18.36
C PRO A 203 2.19 -7.15 16.96
N ASP A 204 2.74 -7.86 15.97
CA ASP A 204 2.27 -7.76 14.57
C ASP A 204 0.83 -8.17 14.35
N ASP A 205 0.35 -9.12 15.14
CA ASP A 205 -1.04 -9.59 15.11
C ASP A 205 -2.05 -8.55 15.59
N GLN A 206 -1.60 -7.50 16.29
CA GLN A 206 -2.43 -6.36 16.66
C GLN A 206 -2.46 -5.25 15.60
N TRP A 207 -1.69 -5.36 14.52
CA TRP A 207 -1.71 -4.39 13.42
C TRP A 207 -2.53 -4.93 12.25
N ILE A 208 -3.70 -4.33 12.01
CA ILE A 208 -4.58 -4.70 10.90
C ILE A 208 -4.28 -3.81 9.70
N ARG A 209 -4.07 -4.43 8.53
CA ARG A 209 -3.92 -3.69 7.27
C ARG A 209 -5.17 -2.85 6.99
N THR A 210 -4.97 -1.58 6.68
CA THR A 210 -6.04 -0.64 6.33
C THR A 210 -5.64 0.22 5.13
N THR A 211 -6.52 1.14 4.73
CA THR A 211 -6.28 2.10 3.65
C THR A 211 -5.91 3.47 4.22
N ASP A 212 -5.73 4.45 3.33
CA ASP A 212 -5.47 5.83 3.72
C ASP A 212 -6.56 6.36 4.66
N PHE A 213 -6.17 6.71 5.88
CA PHE A 213 -7.06 7.23 6.93
C PHE A 213 -7.26 8.74 6.83
N THR A 214 -6.48 9.42 5.99
CA THR A 214 -6.57 10.88 5.87
C THR A 214 -7.83 11.28 5.10
N PRO A 215 -8.42 12.46 5.39
CA PRO A 215 -9.51 12.97 4.60
C PRO A 215 -9.12 13.05 3.12
N SER A 216 -9.94 12.50 2.22
CA SER A 216 -9.70 12.55 0.77
C SER A 216 -8.42 11.82 0.28
N CYS A 217 -7.95 10.81 1.03
CA CYS A 217 -6.83 9.93 0.66
C CYS A 217 -5.54 10.68 0.26
N LEU A 218 -5.13 11.66 1.07
CA LEU A 218 -4.00 12.55 0.77
C LEU A 218 -2.63 11.88 0.88
N ILE A 219 -2.48 10.81 1.68
CA ILE A 219 -1.26 10.00 1.68
C ILE A 219 -1.08 9.34 0.31
N GLY A 220 -2.16 8.78 -0.24
CA GLY A 220 -2.18 8.19 -1.58
C GLY A 220 -1.85 9.17 -2.69
N HIS A 221 -2.00 10.47 -2.44
CA HIS A 221 -1.68 11.53 -3.40
C HIS A 221 -0.27 12.11 -3.29
N SER A 222 0.53 11.61 -2.34
CA SER A 222 1.85 12.14 -2.05
C SER A 222 2.92 11.43 -2.86
N ALA A 223 3.84 12.19 -3.47
CA ALA A 223 5.03 11.66 -4.14
C ALA A 223 6.29 11.70 -3.23
N ALA A 224 6.18 12.34 -2.07
CA ALA A 224 7.26 12.48 -1.12
C ALA A 224 6.76 12.62 0.32
N LEU A 225 7.63 12.30 1.27
CA LEU A 225 7.49 12.61 2.69
C LEU A 225 8.49 13.69 3.07
N CYS A 226 8.13 14.57 4.00
CA CYS A 226 9.07 15.51 4.60
C CYS A 226 8.97 15.42 6.13
N LEU A 227 10.06 15.04 6.78
CA LEU A 227 10.15 15.03 8.22
C LEU A 227 10.75 16.36 8.67
N GLU A 228 10.02 17.09 9.49
CA GLU A 228 10.51 18.28 10.17
C GLU A 228 11.14 17.87 11.51
N LEU A 229 12.45 18.10 11.62
CA LEU A 229 13.30 17.61 12.69
C LEU A 229 13.86 18.78 13.51
N PRO A 230 13.90 18.71 14.85
CA PRO A 230 14.62 19.68 15.67
C PRO A 230 16.10 19.77 15.28
N SER A 231 16.69 20.97 15.27
CA SER A 231 18.10 21.16 14.91
C SER A 231 19.06 20.42 15.85
N SER A 232 18.68 20.22 17.11
CA SER A 232 19.42 19.45 18.12
C SER A 232 19.42 17.94 17.86
N LEU A 233 18.43 17.41 17.14
CA LEU A 233 18.28 15.98 16.90
C LEU A 233 19.44 15.45 16.05
N ARG A 234 20.22 14.49 16.52
CA ARG A 234 21.28 13.89 15.71
C ARG A 234 20.66 12.96 14.67
N VAL A 235 20.72 13.37 13.40
CA VAL A 235 20.24 12.55 12.29
C VAL A 235 21.23 11.40 12.06
N PRO A 236 20.76 10.14 11.95
CA PRO A 236 21.60 9.00 11.62
C PRO A 236 22.30 9.14 10.26
N ASN A 237 23.37 8.38 10.06
CA ASN A 237 24.10 8.41 8.79
C ASN A 237 23.32 7.67 7.70
N PHE A 238 22.45 8.38 6.99
CA PHE A 238 21.68 7.82 5.89
C PHE A 238 22.55 7.38 4.71
N GLN A 239 23.77 7.92 4.55
CA GLN A 239 24.69 7.51 3.47
C GLN A 239 25.08 6.03 3.55
N GLU A 240 25.13 5.47 4.77
CA GLU A 240 25.46 4.05 4.96
C GLU A 240 24.37 3.11 4.41
N ASN A 241 23.11 3.59 4.36
CA ASN A 241 21.96 2.77 4.02
C ASN A 241 21.31 3.17 2.68
N PHE A 242 21.58 4.37 2.16
CA PHE A 242 20.93 4.94 0.98
C PHE A 242 21.96 5.58 0.04
N ALA A 243 22.14 4.97 -1.15
CA ALA A 243 23.09 5.45 -2.15
C ALA A 243 22.76 6.86 -2.69
N TYR A 244 21.47 7.20 -2.78
CA TYR A 244 20.99 8.50 -3.24
C TYR A 244 20.62 9.41 -2.06
N TYR A 245 21.54 9.55 -1.10
CA TYR A 245 21.46 10.53 -0.04
C TYR A 245 22.29 11.77 -0.37
N LYS A 246 21.73 12.95 -0.11
CA LYS A 246 22.46 14.21 -0.23
C LYS A 246 22.06 15.21 0.86
N GLU A 247 22.97 16.13 1.15
CA GLU A 247 22.74 17.22 2.10
C GLU A 247 22.80 18.55 1.37
N THR A 248 21.83 19.42 1.64
CA THR A 248 21.73 20.72 0.99
C THR A 248 21.70 21.81 2.05
N GLU A 249 22.65 22.74 1.94
CA GLU A 249 22.59 24.01 2.63
C GLU A 249 21.76 24.99 1.80
N GLY A 250 20.66 25.48 2.36
CA GLY A 250 19.78 26.37 1.63
C GLY A 250 18.45 26.59 2.33
N ASN A 251 17.68 27.55 1.82
CA ASN A 251 16.32 27.76 2.29
C ASN A 251 15.46 26.57 1.88
N PHE A 252 14.56 26.17 2.77
CA PHE A 252 13.55 25.16 2.48
C PHE A 252 12.22 25.63 3.05
N VAL A 253 11.17 25.60 2.23
CA VAL A 253 9.86 26.16 2.57
C VAL A 253 8.80 25.09 2.43
N LEU A 254 8.07 24.87 3.52
CA LEU A 254 6.83 24.12 3.51
C LEU A 254 5.68 25.04 3.09
N GLN A 255 5.01 24.71 1.99
CA GLN A 255 3.82 25.40 1.50
C GLN A 255 2.61 24.50 1.73
N THR A 256 1.63 24.98 2.51
CA THR A 256 0.36 24.25 2.66
C THR A 256 -0.39 24.20 1.32
N GLY A 257 -0.88 23.02 0.99
CA GLY A 257 -1.56 22.69 -0.23
C GLY A 257 -2.95 22.11 -0.03
N SER A 258 -3.59 21.75 -1.14
CA SER A 258 -4.89 21.10 -1.20
C SER A 258 -4.84 19.88 -2.13
N ALA A 259 -5.83 19.01 -2.04
CA ALA A 259 -6.00 17.93 -3.01
C ALA A 259 -6.02 18.49 -4.44
N PHE A 260 -5.23 17.90 -5.33
CA PHE A 260 -5.16 18.25 -6.76
C PHE A 260 -5.67 17.12 -7.66
N SER A 261 -5.84 15.92 -7.09
CA SER A 261 -6.42 14.77 -7.81
C SER A 261 -7.91 14.97 -8.02
N ARG A 262 -8.39 14.58 -9.20
CA ARG A 262 -9.81 14.53 -9.56
C ARG A 262 -10.52 13.31 -9.03
N ASN A 263 -9.75 12.29 -8.65
CA ASN A 263 -10.26 11.05 -8.08
C ASN A 263 -9.58 10.84 -6.73
N LEU A 264 -10.38 10.76 -5.67
CA LEU A 264 -9.88 10.63 -4.31
C LEU A 264 -9.65 9.17 -3.90
N ASP A 265 -10.14 8.20 -4.68
CA ASP A 265 -10.07 6.78 -4.34
C ASP A 265 -8.91 6.05 -5.04
N LEU A 266 -8.17 6.75 -5.90
CA LEU A 266 -7.08 6.20 -6.72
C LEU A 266 -5.77 6.96 -6.48
N VAL A 267 -4.69 6.53 -7.15
CA VAL A 267 -3.49 7.35 -7.31
C VAL A 267 -3.85 8.70 -7.93
N PRO A 268 -3.02 9.75 -7.79
CA PRO A 268 -3.31 11.05 -8.39
C PRO A 268 -3.73 10.97 -9.84
N ILE A 269 -4.96 11.45 -10.12
CA ILE A 269 -5.46 11.65 -11.47
C ILE A 269 -5.62 13.15 -11.69
N VAL A 270 -4.75 13.71 -12.53
CA VAL A 270 -4.78 15.11 -12.95
C VAL A 270 -5.59 15.27 -14.24
N GLY A 271 -6.05 16.49 -14.48
CA GLY A 271 -6.64 16.84 -15.77
C GLY A 271 -6.82 18.35 -15.92
N PRO A 272 -7.14 18.81 -17.14
CA PRO A 272 -7.02 20.21 -17.51
C PRO A 272 -8.17 21.05 -16.97
N PRO A 273 -7.95 22.34 -16.63
CA PRO A 273 -9.03 23.24 -16.21
C PRO A 273 -10.23 23.26 -17.18
N SER A 274 -11.36 23.82 -16.75
CA SER A 274 -12.54 23.97 -17.61
C SER A 274 -12.18 24.69 -18.92
N GLY A 275 -12.63 24.15 -20.07
CA GLY A 275 -12.41 24.72 -21.40
C GLY A 275 -11.31 24.07 -22.23
N PHE A 276 -10.69 22.99 -21.74
CA PHE A 276 -9.78 22.15 -22.51
C PHE A 276 -10.45 20.84 -22.91
N ASP A 277 -10.19 20.41 -24.15
CA ASP A 277 -10.63 19.14 -24.68
C ASP A 277 -9.41 18.36 -25.19
N LEU A 278 -8.76 17.61 -24.30
CA LEU A 278 -7.56 16.85 -24.62
C LEU A 278 -7.91 15.38 -24.94
N PRO A 279 -7.21 14.75 -25.92
CA PRO A 279 -7.37 13.31 -26.16
C PRO A 279 -7.00 12.48 -24.93
N TYR A 280 -7.67 11.33 -24.78
CA TYR A 280 -7.46 10.41 -23.67
C TYR A 280 -6.00 9.95 -23.59
N GLU A 281 -5.34 9.74 -24.72
CA GLU A 281 -3.98 9.22 -24.84
C GLU A 281 -2.96 10.19 -24.24
N ILE A 282 -3.11 11.48 -24.54
CA ILE A 282 -2.26 12.54 -24.00
C ILE A 282 -2.49 12.66 -22.49
N LEU A 283 -3.74 12.67 -22.04
CA LEU A 283 -4.05 12.74 -20.60
C LEU A 283 -3.56 11.51 -19.86
N PHE A 284 -3.63 10.33 -20.46
CA PHE A 284 -3.09 9.10 -19.90
C PHE A 284 -1.58 9.20 -19.71
N GLN A 285 -0.84 9.68 -20.72
CA GLN A 285 0.61 9.92 -20.60
C GLN A 285 0.96 10.97 -19.54
N VAL A 286 0.21 12.07 -19.45
CA VAL A 286 0.41 13.08 -18.39
C VAL A 286 0.18 12.48 -17.00
N ASN A 287 -0.88 11.69 -16.83
CA ASN A 287 -1.14 11.00 -15.56
C ASN A 287 -0.04 9.99 -15.22
N LEU A 288 0.45 9.24 -16.22
CA LEU A 288 1.58 8.33 -16.06
C LEU A 288 2.82 9.07 -15.55
N LEU A 289 3.15 10.24 -16.12
CA LEU A 289 4.27 11.06 -15.69
C LEU A 289 4.13 11.56 -14.23
N VAL A 290 2.93 11.96 -13.82
CA VAL A 290 2.68 12.38 -12.43
C VAL A 290 2.82 11.20 -11.47
N GLN A 291 2.24 10.06 -11.82
CA GLN A 291 2.23 8.85 -10.98
C GLN A 291 3.62 8.22 -10.83
N ASN A 292 4.52 8.44 -11.79
CA ASN A 292 5.93 8.03 -11.71
C ASN A 292 6.86 9.11 -11.15
N GLY A 293 6.31 10.21 -10.60
CA GLY A 293 7.09 11.29 -9.99
C GLY A 293 7.89 12.14 -10.99
N CYS A 294 7.69 11.98 -12.31
CA CYS A 294 8.34 12.79 -13.33
C CYS A 294 7.84 14.23 -13.34
N LEU A 295 6.58 14.46 -12.94
CA LEU A 295 5.95 15.79 -12.86
C LEU A 295 5.26 15.99 -11.51
N PRO A 296 5.38 17.17 -10.89
CA PRO A 296 4.56 17.51 -9.73
C PRO A 296 3.14 17.83 -10.19
N GLY A 297 2.16 17.03 -9.78
CA GLY A 297 0.75 17.26 -10.11
C GLY A 297 0.27 18.70 -9.84
N PRO A 298 0.56 19.32 -8.67
CA PRO A 298 0.18 20.71 -8.40
C PRO A 298 0.85 21.77 -9.29
N ALA A 299 1.90 21.42 -10.05
CA ALA A 299 2.57 22.33 -10.97
C ALA A 299 1.93 22.36 -12.38
N LEU A 300 0.93 21.51 -12.65
CA LEU A 300 0.27 21.42 -13.95
C LEU A 300 -0.82 22.48 -14.09
N ASP A 301 -0.42 23.66 -14.56
CA ASP A 301 -1.30 24.81 -14.75
C ASP A 301 -1.95 24.86 -16.15
N ALA A 302 -2.79 25.87 -16.39
CA ALA A 302 -3.41 26.09 -17.69
C ALA A 302 -2.38 26.29 -18.83
N ASN A 303 -1.17 26.76 -18.54
CA ASN A 303 -0.13 26.93 -19.55
C ASN A 303 0.47 25.58 -19.96
N PHE A 304 0.69 24.69 -19.00
CA PHE A 304 1.07 23.31 -19.28
C PHE A 304 0.07 22.65 -20.21
N TYR A 305 -1.23 22.74 -19.88
CA TYR A 305 -2.27 22.11 -20.69
C TYR A 305 -2.40 22.70 -22.10
N LYS A 306 -2.09 23.99 -22.31
CA LYS A 306 -2.00 24.57 -23.66
C LYS A 306 -0.85 24.00 -24.49
N LEU A 307 0.25 23.58 -23.83
CA LEU A 307 1.44 23.04 -24.50
C LEU A 307 1.26 21.58 -24.88
N VAL A 308 0.40 20.85 -24.19
CA VAL A 308 0.03 19.46 -24.52
C VAL A 308 -1.30 19.35 -25.28
N ASP A 309 -1.79 20.46 -25.84
CA ASP A 309 -3.03 20.53 -26.62
C ASP A 309 -2.74 20.31 -28.11
N PRO A 310 -3.24 19.21 -28.72
CA PRO A 310 -3.01 18.92 -30.13
C PRO A 310 -3.62 19.94 -31.10
N SER A 311 -4.58 20.75 -30.65
CA SER A 311 -5.11 21.86 -31.46
C SER A 311 -4.11 23.01 -31.59
N ARG A 312 -3.08 23.04 -30.73
CA ARG A 312 -2.06 24.11 -30.66
C ARG A 312 -0.69 23.62 -31.07
N MET A 313 -0.33 22.40 -30.67
CA MET A 313 0.97 21.79 -30.90
C MET A 313 0.83 20.51 -31.72
N ASN A 314 1.81 20.20 -32.56
CA ASN A 314 1.80 18.96 -33.33
C ASN A 314 1.82 17.74 -32.38
N ILE A 315 0.88 16.81 -32.57
CA ILE A 315 0.71 15.64 -31.68
C ILE A 315 1.98 14.79 -31.54
N VAL A 316 2.74 14.57 -32.63
CA VAL A 316 3.99 13.80 -32.59
C VAL A 316 5.04 14.49 -31.73
N CYS A 317 5.11 15.82 -31.78
CA CYS A 317 5.99 16.60 -30.90
C CYS A 317 5.55 16.51 -29.44
N ILE A 318 4.24 16.49 -29.16
CA ILE A 318 3.71 16.33 -27.80
C ILE A 318 4.12 14.96 -27.26
N GLU A 319 3.78 13.89 -27.96
CA GLU A 319 4.06 12.52 -27.52
C GLU A 319 5.56 12.30 -27.29
N HIS A 320 6.41 12.77 -28.21
CA HIS A 320 7.86 12.65 -28.06
C HIS A 320 8.40 13.48 -26.89
N ALA A 321 7.84 14.66 -26.62
CA ALA A 321 8.23 15.47 -25.46
C ALA A 321 7.80 14.81 -24.14
N LEU A 322 6.61 14.23 -24.08
CA LEU A 322 6.11 13.49 -22.92
C LEU A 322 6.93 12.22 -22.67
N GLU A 323 7.26 11.47 -23.73
CA GLU A 323 8.19 10.32 -23.65
C GLU A 323 9.56 10.76 -23.12
N LYS A 324 10.08 11.90 -23.59
CA LYS A 324 11.36 12.43 -23.10
C LYS A 324 11.30 12.90 -21.64
N LEU A 325 10.17 13.42 -21.17
CA LEU A 325 9.94 13.72 -19.75
C LEU A 325 9.99 12.45 -18.89
N PHE A 326 9.43 11.35 -19.39
CA PHE A 326 9.40 10.07 -18.67
C PHE A 326 10.81 9.52 -18.41
N HIS A 327 11.72 9.74 -19.35
CA HIS A 327 13.11 9.28 -19.26
C HIS A 327 14.05 10.27 -18.54
N LEU A 328 13.54 11.37 -17.97
CA LEU A 328 14.35 12.24 -17.15
C LEU A 328 14.80 11.52 -15.87
N LYS A 329 16.04 11.77 -15.45
CA LYS A 329 16.60 11.23 -14.20
C LYS A 329 16.16 12.00 -12.96
N GLU A 330 15.38 13.06 -13.12
CA GLU A 330 14.87 13.88 -12.02
C GLU A 330 13.49 14.42 -12.36
N CYS A 331 12.72 14.77 -11.33
CA CYS A 331 11.41 15.41 -11.49
C CYS A 331 11.53 16.76 -12.20
N CYS A 332 10.67 16.99 -13.19
CA CYS A 332 10.59 18.27 -13.90
C CYS A 332 9.68 19.25 -13.13
N TYR A 333 10.29 20.06 -12.28
CA TYR A 333 9.59 21.05 -11.45
C TYR A 333 8.98 22.23 -12.24
N GLU A 334 9.52 22.57 -13.42
CA GLU A 334 9.02 23.63 -14.30
C GLU A 334 8.56 23.08 -15.66
N PRO A 335 7.49 22.27 -15.72
CA PRO A 335 7.13 21.51 -16.91
C PRO A 335 6.78 22.40 -18.12
N SER A 336 6.06 23.50 -17.90
CA SER A 336 5.70 24.45 -18.96
C SER A 336 6.93 25.12 -19.60
N ARG A 337 7.93 25.47 -18.79
CA ARG A 337 9.19 26.05 -19.28
C ARG A 337 9.97 25.01 -20.08
N TRP A 338 10.08 23.80 -19.53
CA TRP A 338 10.81 22.71 -20.17
C TRP A 338 10.22 22.34 -21.54
N LEU A 339 8.88 22.22 -21.64
CA LEU A 339 8.18 21.91 -22.89
C LEU A 339 8.44 22.98 -23.95
N ASN A 340 8.34 24.27 -23.59
CA ASN A 340 8.66 25.37 -24.50
C ASN A 340 10.10 25.29 -25.03
N GLU A 341 11.06 25.01 -24.15
CA GLU A 341 12.46 24.84 -24.56
C GLU A 341 12.65 23.62 -25.48
N GLN A 342 11.94 22.51 -25.25
CA GLN A 342 12.00 21.36 -26.16
C GLN A 342 11.36 21.65 -27.52
N TYR A 343 10.20 22.29 -27.56
CA TYR A 343 9.54 22.63 -28.82
C TYR A 343 10.38 23.61 -29.66
N ARG A 344 11.06 24.56 -29.02
CA ARG A 344 12.06 25.41 -29.71
C ARG A 344 13.19 24.58 -30.33
N LYS A 345 13.68 23.55 -29.64
CA LYS A 345 14.72 22.65 -30.19
C LYS A 345 14.20 21.84 -31.38
N TYR A 346 12.95 21.37 -31.34
CA TYR A 346 12.34 20.67 -32.47
C TYR A 346 12.19 21.56 -33.70
N LEU A 347 11.78 22.82 -33.52
CA LEU A 347 11.68 23.79 -34.61
C LEU A 347 13.04 24.12 -35.25
N MET A 348 14.11 24.10 -34.47
CA MET A 348 15.48 24.37 -34.95
C MET A 348 16.14 23.14 -35.61
N SER A 349 15.60 21.94 -35.42
CA SER A 349 16.12 20.69 -35.98
C SER A 349 15.54 20.42 -37.37
N LYS A 350 16.39 20.12 -38.37
CA LYS A 350 15.93 19.70 -39.72
C LYS A 350 15.36 18.27 -39.76
N ASN A 351 15.55 17.49 -38.69
CA ASN A 351 14.99 16.16 -38.55
C ASN A 351 13.74 16.23 -37.66
N HIS A 352 12.58 15.95 -38.23
CA HIS A 352 11.35 15.80 -37.48
C HIS A 352 11.44 14.61 -36.51
N PRO A 353 10.86 14.71 -35.30
CA PRO A 353 10.78 13.58 -34.39
C PRO A 353 10.10 12.41 -35.10
N LYS A 354 10.72 11.22 -35.05
CA LYS A 354 10.06 9.99 -35.49
C LYS A 354 8.98 9.64 -34.47
N SER A 355 7.91 8.98 -34.93
CA SER A 355 6.85 8.49 -34.05
C SER A 355 7.44 7.68 -32.89
N PRO A 356 6.96 7.89 -31.66
CA PRO A 356 7.46 7.18 -30.48
C PRO A 356 7.24 5.67 -30.62
N SER A 357 8.09 4.88 -29.95
CA SER A 357 8.03 3.41 -29.92
C SER A 357 6.74 2.86 -29.30
N ILE A 358 6.02 3.68 -28.53
CA ILE A 358 4.77 3.34 -27.87
C ILE A 358 3.61 3.86 -28.72
N SER A 359 3.37 3.20 -29.85
CA SER A 359 2.08 3.31 -30.54
C SER A 359 1.07 2.47 -29.77
N LEU A 360 0.07 3.11 -29.14
CA LEU A 360 -1.06 2.40 -28.55
C LEU A 360 -1.84 1.74 -29.69
N ASP A 361 -1.64 0.45 -29.85
CA ASP A 361 -2.17 -0.35 -30.94
C ASP A 361 -3.71 -0.35 -30.93
N THR A 362 -4.31 0.14 -32.03
CA THR A 362 -5.72 0.11 -32.42
C THR A 362 -6.75 0.72 -31.43
N GLU A 363 -7.61 1.63 -31.92
CA GLU A 363 -8.73 2.26 -31.16
C GLU A 363 -9.62 1.29 -30.36
N ARG A 364 -9.69 0.01 -30.76
CA ARG A 364 -10.47 -1.04 -30.08
C ARG A 364 -9.84 -1.53 -28.77
N SER A 365 -8.51 -1.57 -28.68
CA SER A 365 -7.78 -2.02 -27.48
C SER A 365 -7.81 -0.97 -26.36
N GLN A 366 -8.09 0.28 -26.71
CA GLN A 366 -8.11 1.42 -25.77
C GLN A 366 -9.31 1.45 -24.82
N ASN A 367 -10.28 0.56 -25.01
CA ASN A 367 -11.44 0.42 -24.13
C ASN A 367 -11.25 -0.70 -23.11
N PHE A 368 -10.17 -1.47 -23.17
CA PHE A 368 -9.87 -2.52 -22.21
C PHE A 368 -8.82 -2.03 -21.22
N LEU A 369 -9.02 -2.38 -19.94
CA LEU A 369 -8.07 -2.12 -18.88
C LEU A 369 -7.84 -3.40 -18.09
N ARG A 370 -6.59 -3.84 -17.98
CA ARG A 370 -6.23 -4.92 -17.06
C ARG A 370 -5.91 -4.32 -15.71
N VAL A 371 -6.64 -4.75 -14.68
CA VAL A 371 -6.47 -4.29 -13.30
C VAL A 371 -5.89 -5.44 -12.48
N SER A 372 -4.85 -5.15 -11.70
CA SER A 372 -4.28 -6.07 -10.72
C SER A 372 -4.35 -5.47 -9.33
N PHE A 373 -4.87 -6.22 -8.36
CA PHE A 373 -4.95 -5.82 -6.96
C PHE A 373 -3.74 -6.35 -6.19
N VAL A 374 -2.75 -5.48 -6.05
CA VAL A 374 -1.47 -5.71 -5.37
C VAL A 374 -1.32 -4.78 -4.18
N ASP A 375 -0.36 -5.07 -3.31
CA ASP A 375 0.03 -4.14 -2.26
C ASP A 375 1.08 -3.12 -2.75
N GLU A 376 1.54 -2.27 -1.84
CA GLU A 376 2.45 -1.16 -2.09
C GLU A 376 3.89 -1.59 -2.43
N GLU A 377 4.22 -2.87 -2.30
CA GLU A 377 5.49 -3.48 -2.78
C GLU A 377 5.25 -4.25 -4.10
N LEU A 378 4.08 -4.09 -4.73
CA LEU A 378 3.60 -4.82 -5.91
C LEU A 378 3.41 -6.32 -5.69
N ASP A 379 3.37 -6.74 -4.42
CA ASP A 379 3.13 -8.13 -4.04
C ASP A 379 1.65 -8.48 -4.01
N LYS A 380 1.37 -9.78 -4.06
CA LYS A 380 -0.01 -10.28 -4.03
C LYS A 380 -0.65 -10.01 -2.66
N ILE A 381 -1.83 -9.39 -2.66
CA ILE A 381 -2.63 -9.24 -1.45
C ILE A 381 -3.08 -10.63 -0.95
N HIS A 382 -2.74 -10.95 0.31
CA HIS A 382 -3.08 -12.22 0.94
C HIS A 382 -4.45 -12.16 1.63
N SER A 383 -5.06 -13.33 1.84
CA SER A 383 -6.37 -13.44 2.50
C SER A 383 -6.41 -12.87 3.91
N THR A 384 -5.29 -12.93 4.64
CA THR A 384 -5.14 -12.34 5.98
C THR A 384 -5.22 -10.82 5.97
N ASN A 385 -4.89 -10.16 4.84
CA ASN A 385 -5.03 -8.71 4.68
C ASN A 385 -6.47 -8.29 4.36
N LEU A 386 -7.29 -9.20 3.83
CA LEU A 386 -8.69 -8.96 3.46
C LEU A 386 -9.65 -9.33 4.61
N SER A 387 -9.34 -10.42 5.31
CA SER A 387 -10.13 -10.94 6.43
C SER A 387 -9.22 -11.54 7.51
N PRO A 388 -8.77 -10.74 8.50
CA PRO A 388 -7.94 -11.21 9.61
C PRO A 388 -8.66 -12.28 10.43
N ARG A 389 -7.90 -13.30 10.87
CA ARG A 389 -8.42 -14.45 11.62
C ARG A 389 -8.90 -14.11 13.04
N ALA A 390 -8.53 -12.95 13.58
CA ALA A 390 -8.81 -12.52 14.96
C ALA A 390 -10.25 -12.00 15.19
N SER A 391 -11.15 -12.12 14.22
CA SER A 391 -12.51 -11.58 14.34
C SER A 391 -13.48 -12.61 14.94
N SER A 392 -14.11 -12.22 16.05
CA SER A 392 -15.22 -12.97 16.68
C SER A 392 -16.34 -13.26 15.67
N GLU A 393 -17.16 -14.28 15.95
CA GLU A 393 -18.13 -14.85 15.00
C GLU A 393 -19.25 -13.88 14.55
N ASN A 394 -19.39 -12.70 15.16
CA ASN A 394 -20.55 -11.80 14.98
C ASN A 394 -20.26 -10.42 14.35
N GLU A 395 -19.05 -10.13 13.86
CA GLU A 395 -18.72 -8.83 13.22
C GLU A 395 -18.20 -8.96 11.78
N ASP A 396 -18.40 -7.91 10.98
CA ASP A 396 -17.92 -7.82 9.60
C ASP A 396 -16.38 -7.97 9.56
N ARG A 397 -15.92 -9.18 9.21
CA ARG A 397 -14.50 -9.58 9.21
C ARG A 397 -13.67 -8.87 8.13
N ARG A 398 -14.26 -7.99 7.32
CA ARG A 398 -13.66 -7.42 6.11
C ARG A 398 -12.92 -6.13 6.41
N THR A 399 -11.67 -6.06 5.97
CA THR A 399 -10.83 -4.86 6.12
C THR A 399 -11.25 -3.73 5.17
N ALA A 400 -10.74 -2.53 5.42
CA ALA A 400 -10.89 -1.41 4.48
C ALA A 400 -10.34 -1.75 3.08
N ILE A 401 -9.29 -2.57 2.99
CA ILE A 401 -8.73 -3.05 1.72
C ILE A 401 -9.76 -3.90 0.96
N TYR A 402 -10.43 -4.85 1.64
CA TYR A 402 -11.50 -5.64 1.02
C TYR A 402 -12.60 -4.73 0.47
N LYS A 403 -13.05 -3.76 1.27
CA LYS A 403 -14.10 -2.82 0.90
C LYS A 403 -13.69 -1.97 -0.31
N ARG A 404 -12.45 -1.51 -0.37
CA ARG A 404 -11.89 -0.77 -1.52
C ARG A 404 -11.88 -1.62 -2.79
N ILE A 405 -11.36 -2.85 -2.74
CA ILE A 405 -11.35 -3.78 -3.89
C ILE A 405 -12.78 -4.04 -4.37
N LEU A 406 -13.70 -4.32 -3.45
CA LEU A 406 -15.11 -4.57 -3.79
C LEU A 406 -15.75 -3.33 -4.44
N SER A 407 -15.51 -2.14 -3.90
CA SER A 407 -15.98 -0.88 -4.47
C SER A 407 -15.45 -0.66 -5.88
N THR A 408 -14.15 -0.88 -6.11
CA THR A 408 -13.54 -0.79 -7.44
C THR A 408 -14.18 -1.76 -8.44
N LEU A 409 -14.43 -3.01 -8.03
CA LEU A 409 -15.08 -4.01 -8.89
C LEU A 409 -16.54 -3.69 -9.19
N GLN A 410 -17.27 -3.11 -8.24
CA GLN A 410 -18.70 -2.79 -8.38
C GLN A 410 -18.94 -1.49 -9.14
N ASN A 411 -18.18 -0.44 -8.82
CA ASN A 411 -18.40 0.92 -9.32
C ASN A 411 -17.56 1.22 -10.57
N GLY A 412 -16.50 0.43 -10.81
CA GLY A 412 -15.55 0.66 -11.88
C GLY A 412 -14.51 1.73 -11.55
N ILE A 413 -13.70 2.07 -12.55
CA ILE A 413 -12.62 3.06 -12.47
C ILE A 413 -12.88 4.13 -13.52
N VAL A 414 -12.91 5.40 -13.11
CA VAL A 414 -13.02 6.54 -14.02
C VAL A 414 -11.63 7.13 -14.25
N ILE A 415 -11.19 7.10 -15.51
CA ILE A 415 -9.98 7.79 -15.98
C ILE A 415 -10.45 8.78 -17.04
N ASP A 416 -10.47 10.06 -16.68
CA ASP A 416 -10.95 11.15 -17.53
C ASP A 416 -12.37 10.87 -18.07
N LYS A 417 -12.57 10.81 -19.40
CA LYS A 417 -13.88 10.57 -20.02
C LYS A 417 -14.28 9.10 -20.09
N LYS A 418 -13.40 8.17 -19.70
CA LYS A 418 -13.67 6.72 -19.77
C LYS A 418 -13.98 6.18 -18.38
N LYS A 419 -15.11 5.48 -18.27
CA LYS A 419 -15.47 4.67 -17.10
C LYS A 419 -15.26 3.20 -17.45
N PHE A 420 -14.27 2.58 -16.84
CA PHE A 420 -13.95 1.16 -16.99
C PHE A 420 -14.72 0.35 -15.95
N GLU A 421 -15.64 -0.49 -16.40
CA GLU A 421 -16.46 -1.34 -15.55
C GLU A 421 -15.95 -2.79 -15.59
N PHE A 422 -16.16 -3.54 -14.50
CA PHE A 422 -15.78 -4.95 -14.45
C PHE A 422 -16.30 -5.69 -15.69
N LEU A 423 -15.42 -6.41 -16.38
CA LEU A 423 -15.77 -7.22 -17.54
C LEU A 423 -15.75 -8.70 -17.17
N ALA A 424 -14.57 -9.23 -16.86
CA ALA A 424 -14.35 -10.67 -16.64
C ALA A 424 -12.95 -10.96 -16.06
N PHE A 425 -12.70 -12.22 -15.71
CA PHE A 425 -11.39 -12.75 -15.36
C PHE A 425 -11.25 -14.20 -15.81
N SER A 426 -10.04 -14.62 -16.10
CA SER A 426 -9.67 -16.03 -16.27
C SER A 426 -9.23 -16.67 -14.96
N SER A 427 -9.01 -17.99 -14.97
CA SER A 427 -8.44 -18.70 -13.82
C SER A 427 -7.02 -18.24 -13.45
N SER A 428 -6.19 -17.82 -14.41
CA SER A 428 -4.87 -17.26 -14.10
C SER A 428 -5.01 -15.88 -13.47
N GLN A 429 -5.86 -15.03 -14.04
CA GLN A 429 -6.11 -13.69 -13.51
C GLN A 429 -6.68 -13.74 -12.10
N LEU A 430 -7.64 -14.63 -11.83
CA LEU A 430 -8.17 -14.82 -10.48
C LEU A 430 -7.07 -15.25 -9.47
N ARG A 431 -6.11 -16.09 -9.89
CA ARG A 431 -4.95 -16.45 -9.04
C ARG A 431 -3.98 -15.30 -8.84
N GLU A 432 -3.90 -14.35 -9.76
CA GLU A 432 -3.04 -13.18 -9.70
C GLU A 432 -3.74 -11.95 -9.08
N ASN A 433 -4.96 -12.12 -8.54
CA ASN A 433 -5.82 -11.03 -8.09
C ASN A 433 -6.03 -9.96 -9.18
N SER A 434 -6.25 -10.37 -10.43
CA SER A 434 -6.44 -9.47 -11.56
C SER A 434 -7.76 -9.73 -12.31
N CYS A 435 -8.19 -8.74 -13.09
CA CYS A 435 -9.37 -8.82 -13.94
C CYS A 435 -9.25 -7.87 -15.14
N TRP A 436 -10.09 -8.11 -16.15
CA TRP A 436 -10.36 -7.16 -17.21
C TRP A 436 -11.52 -6.25 -16.84
N MET A 437 -11.37 -4.97 -17.16
CA MET A 437 -12.41 -3.96 -17.17
C MET A 437 -12.58 -3.39 -18.58
N PHE A 438 -13.77 -2.88 -18.87
CA PHE A 438 -14.13 -2.34 -20.18
C PHE A 438 -14.82 -0.98 -20.05
N ALA A 439 -14.35 -0.01 -20.84
CA ALA A 439 -15.00 1.26 -21.03
C ALA A 439 -16.02 1.18 -22.16
N SER A 440 -17.29 1.45 -21.84
CA SER A 440 -18.38 1.41 -22.82
C SER A 440 -18.12 2.37 -23.98
N ARG A 441 -18.57 1.98 -25.18
CA ARG A 441 -18.57 2.80 -26.40
C ARG A 441 -19.94 2.75 -27.05
N TYR A 442 -20.13 3.53 -28.13
CA TYR A 442 -21.39 3.54 -28.85
C TYR A 442 -21.81 2.12 -29.29
N GLY A 443 -22.94 1.66 -28.75
CA GLY A 443 -23.53 0.34 -29.04
C GLY A 443 -22.82 -0.87 -28.42
N LEU A 444 -21.91 -0.69 -27.45
CA LEU A 444 -21.24 -1.81 -26.78
C LEU A 444 -20.86 -1.48 -25.33
N THR A 445 -21.39 -2.26 -24.39
CA THR A 445 -21.10 -2.19 -22.95
C THR A 445 -20.42 -3.46 -22.45
N ALA A 446 -19.87 -3.41 -21.23
CA ALA A 446 -19.32 -4.60 -20.57
C ALA A 446 -20.40 -5.70 -20.36
N ALA A 447 -21.67 -5.30 -20.19
CA ALA A 447 -22.78 -6.24 -20.06
C ALA A 447 -23.06 -6.98 -21.37
N ASP A 448 -23.09 -6.25 -22.50
CA ASP A 448 -23.29 -6.84 -23.83
C ASP A 448 -22.18 -7.84 -24.16
N ILE A 449 -20.93 -7.52 -23.82
CA ILE A 449 -19.79 -8.44 -24.00
C ILE A 449 -19.96 -9.69 -23.14
N ARG A 450 -20.37 -9.56 -21.87
CA ARG A 450 -20.62 -10.73 -21.00
C ARG A 450 -21.78 -11.58 -21.49
N GLU A 451 -22.83 -10.98 -22.04
CA GLU A 451 -23.95 -11.70 -22.64
C GLU A 451 -23.48 -12.47 -23.88
N TRP A 452 -22.66 -11.84 -24.72
CA TRP A 452 -22.01 -12.49 -25.87
C TRP A 452 -21.09 -13.65 -25.46
N MET A 453 -20.39 -13.57 -24.33
CA MET A 453 -19.55 -14.67 -23.82
C MET A 453 -20.35 -15.93 -23.44
N GLY A 454 -21.65 -15.79 -23.15
CA GLY A 454 -22.55 -16.90 -22.85
C GLY A 454 -23.18 -16.83 -21.45
N ASN A 455 -24.12 -17.74 -21.20
CA ASN A 455 -24.86 -17.79 -19.94
C ASN A 455 -24.21 -18.72 -18.91
N PHE A 456 -23.55 -18.13 -17.91
CA PHE A 456 -22.86 -18.86 -16.84
C PHE A 456 -23.63 -18.95 -15.53
N ARG A 457 -24.91 -18.52 -15.48
CA ARG A 457 -25.69 -18.37 -14.23
C ARG A 457 -25.83 -19.68 -13.43
N GLN A 458 -25.74 -20.84 -14.08
CA GLN A 458 -25.86 -22.15 -13.44
C GLN A 458 -24.56 -22.60 -12.74
N ILE A 459 -23.41 -21.96 -13.02
CA ILE A 459 -22.12 -22.37 -12.46
C ILE A 459 -21.90 -21.71 -11.09
N ARG A 460 -22.16 -22.47 -10.01
CA ARG A 460 -21.98 -21.98 -8.62
C ARG A 460 -20.54 -22.03 -8.11
N ASN A 461 -19.70 -22.91 -8.68
CA ASN A 461 -18.31 -23.04 -8.26
C ASN A 461 -17.46 -21.95 -8.92
N VAL A 462 -16.82 -21.10 -8.12
CA VAL A 462 -16.05 -19.94 -8.59
C VAL A 462 -14.91 -20.34 -9.54
N ALA A 463 -14.20 -21.44 -9.25
CA ALA A 463 -13.10 -21.89 -10.11
C ALA A 463 -13.60 -22.38 -11.47
N LYS A 464 -14.71 -23.13 -11.51
CA LYS A 464 -15.36 -23.54 -12.76
C LYS A 464 -15.92 -22.34 -13.54
N TYR A 465 -16.47 -21.36 -12.83
CA TYR A 465 -16.98 -20.12 -13.42
C TYR A 465 -15.85 -19.34 -14.08
N ALA A 466 -14.74 -19.12 -13.36
CA ALA A 466 -13.52 -18.47 -13.88
C ALA A 466 -12.97 -19.17 -15.13
N ALA A 467 -12.92 -20.51 -15.09
CA ALA A 467 -12.41 -21.32 -16.19
C ALA A 467 -13.25 -21.18 -17.46
N ARG A 468 -14.58 -21.02 -17.33
CA ARG A 468 -15.49 -20.86 -18.47
C ARG A 468 -15.54 -19.42 -18.98
N LEU A 469 -15.66 -18.45 -18.07
CA LEU A 469 -15.63 -17.03 -18.43
C LEU A 469 -14.30 -16.62 -19.09
N GLY A 470 -13.19 -17.23 -18.64
CA GLY A 470 -11.86 -16.97 -19.17
C GLY A 470 -11.56 -17.56 -20.55
N GLN A 471 -12.42 -18.41 -21.11
CA GLN A 471 -12.16 -19.07 -22.41
C GLN A 471 -12.04 -18.06 -23.55
N SER A 472 -12.81 -16.98 -23.50
CA SER A 472 -12.80 -15.89 -24.48
C SER A 472 -11.57 -14.97 -24.38
N PHE A 473 -10.72 -15.15 -23.36
CA PHE A 473 -9.50 -14.36 -23.13
C PHE A 473 -8.21 -15.13 -23.37
N GLY A 474 -8.29 -16.36 -23.88
CA GLY A 474 -7.11 -17.06 -24.36
C GLY A 474 -6.56 -16.37 -25.60
N SER A 475 -5.24 -16.12 -25.66
CA SER A 475 -4.61 -15.69 -26.92
C SER A 475 -4.75 -16.85 -27.91
N SER A 476 -5.41 -16.59 -29.04
CA SER A 476 -5.64 -17.56 -30.09
C SER A 476 -5.70 -16.86 -31.43
N THR A 477 -5.04 -17.44 -32.44
CA THR A 477 -5.10 -16.95 -33.82
C THR A 477 -6.35 -17.48 -34.50
N GLU A 478 -7.18 -16.59 -35.03
CA GLU A 478 -8.31 -16.97 -35.89
C GLU A 478 -7.77 -17.72 -37.11
N THR A 479 -8.26 -18.95 -37.33
CA THR A 479 -7.76 -19.83 -38.39
C THR A 479 -8.73 -19.92 -39.57
N LEU A 480 -10.03 -20.17 -39.29
CA LEU A 480 -11.08 -20.29 -40.30
C LEU A 480 -12.44 -20.01 -39.65
N SER A 481 -13.33 -19.32 -40.36
CA SER A 481 -14.74 -19.19 -39.98
C SER A 481 -15.56 -20.26 -40.70
N VAL A 482 -16.32 -21.06 -39.95
CA VAL A 482 -17.13 -22.19 -40.44
C VAL A 482 -18.61 -21.78 -40.46
N SER A 483 -19.35 -22.13 -41.51
CA SER A 483 -20.79 -21.80 -41.61
C SER A 483 -21.63 -22.65 -40.65
N ARG A 484 -22.82 -22.17 -40.26
CA ARG A 484 -23.75 -22.94 -39.43
C ARG A 484 -24.19 -24.27 -40.05
N ASP A 485 -24.20 -24.34 -41.38
CA ASP A 485 -24.60 -25.54 -42.12
C ASP A 485 -23.50 -26.61 -42.14
N GLU A 486 -22.28 -26.24 -41.72
CA GLU A 486 -21.11 -27.13 -41.63
C GLU A 486 -20.90 -27.66 -40.21
N ILE A 487 -21.85 -27.41 -39.29
CA ILE A 487 -21.80 -27.82 -37.87
C ILE A 487 -22.81 -28.92 -37.59
N GLU A 488 -22.34 -30.06 -37.07
CA GLU A 488 -23.20 -31.08 -36.49
C GLU A 488 -23.03 -31.13 -34.96
N ILE A 489 -24.13 -31.00 -34.21
CA ILE A 489 -24.12 -31.17 -32.74
C ILE A 489 -24.61 -32.57 -32.42
N ILE A 490 -23.70 -33.43 -31.97
CA ILE A 490 -24.01 -34.81 -31.56
C ILE A 490 -24.21 -34.90 -30.04
N PRO A 491 -25.09 -35.80 -29.56
CA PRO A 491 -25.23 -36.09 -28.13
C PRO A 491 -23.95 -36.66 -27.50
N ASP A 492 -23.75 -36.41 -26.20
CA ASP A 492 -22.67 -37.03 -25.43
C ASP A 492 -22.81 -38.56 -25.45
N ILE A 493 -21.69 -39.29 -25.62
CA ILE A 493 -21.68 -40.75 -25.63
C ILE A 493 -21.78 -41.28 -24.19
N GLU A 494 -22.88 -41.92 -23.85
CA GLU A 494 -23.07 -42.59 -22.56
C GLU A 494 -22.59 -44.05 -22.64
N ILE A 495 -21.45 -44.37 -22.02
CA ILE A 495 -20.99 -45.77 -21.88
C ILE A 495 -21.58 -46.35 -20.60
N GLY A 496 -22.34 -47.44 -20.73
CA GLY A 496 -23.00 -48.12 -19.62
C GLY A 496 -22.00 -48.69 -18.60
N ARG A 497 -22.08 -48.14 -17.38
CA ARG A 497 -21.41 -48.51 -16.11
C ARG A 497 -20.01 -47.88 -15.88
N ALA A 498 -19.99 -47.05 -14.83
CA ALA A 498 -18.90 -46.24 -14.28
C ALA A 498 -18.57 -44.97 -15.10
N GLU A 499 -18.97 -43.83 -14.52
CA GLU A 499 -18.91 -42.48 -15.07
C GLU A 499 -17.52 -42.11 -15.64
N LEU A 500 -17.40 -42.15 -16.97
CA LEU A 500 -16.37 -41.44 -17.73
C LEU A 500 -17.11 -40.50 -18.70
N HIS A 501 -17.43 -39.31 -18.21
CA HIS A 501 -17.94 -38.22 -19.03
C HIS A 501 -16.80 -37.64 -19.87
N ILE A 502 -16.59 -38.13 -21.09
CA ILE A 502 -15.75 -37.45 -22.09
C ILE A 502 -16.55 -36.24 -22.58
N ARG A 503 -16.32 -35.06 -21.96
CA ARG A 503 -17.06 -33.82 -22.26
C ARG A 503 -16.49 -32.95 -23.38
N SER A 504 -15.45 -33.39 -24.08
CA SER A 504 -15.08 -32.79 -25.38
C SER A 504 -14.01 -33.61 -26.12
N LEU A 505 -14.42 -34.35 -27.14
CA LEU A 505 -13.64 -34.53 -28.36
C LEU A 505 -14.40 -33.73 -29.42
N MET A 506 -13.92 -32.53 -29.74
CA MET A 506 -14.48 -31.71 -30.80
C MET A 506 -13.50 -31.82 -31.96
N GLU A 507 -13.86 -32.58 -33.00
CA GLU A 507 -13.17 -32.48 -34.29
C GLU A 507 -13.55 -31.12 -34.90
N LEU A 508 -12.52 -30.26 -35.02
CA LEU A 508 -12.45 -28.96 -35.70
C LEU A 508 -13.51 -27.89 -35.40
N GLY A 509 -13.02 -26.80 -34.80
CA GLY A 509 -13.59 -25.45 -34.97
C GLY A 509 -14.29 -24.87 -33.75
N LYS A 510 -13.59 -24.03 -32.98
CA LYS A 510 -14.25 -23.12 -32.03
C LYS A 510 -14.99 -22.05 -32.82
N TYR A 511 -16.30 -21.93 -32.59
CA TYR A 511 -17.15 -20.87 -33.13
C TYR A 511 -16.91 -19.54 -32.38
N LEU A 512 -16.55 -18.49 -33.10
CA LEU A 512 -16.65 -17.09 -32.66
C LEU A 512 -17.38 -16.29 -33.74
N PRO A 513 -18.58 -15.74 -33.48
CA PRO A 513 -19.18 -14.75 -34.35
C PRO A 513 -18.46 -13.40 -34.20
N ASN A 514 -18.28 -12.73 -35.34
CA ASN A 514 -17.69 -11.41 -35.56
C ASN A 514 -18.30 -10.28 -34.71
N LEU A 515 -17.84 -10.14 -33.47
CA LEU A 515 -17.96 -8.89 -32.68
C LEU A 515 -16.61 -8.35 -32.19
N LEU A 516 -15.58 -9.20 -32.13
CA LEU A 516 -14.24 -8.89 -31.58
C LEU A 516 -13.11 -9.43 -32.46
N GLY A 517 -13.23 -9.29 -33.80
CA GLY A 517 -12.21 -9.76 -34.74
C GLY A 517 -10.80 -9.30 -34.35
N GLY A 518 -9.89 -10.29 -34.23
CA GLY A 518 -8.46 -10.13 -33.95
C GLY A 518 -8.14 -9.69 -32.52
N TRP A 519 -7.74 -10.63 -31.67
CA TRP A 519 -6.95 -10.32 -30.46
C TRP A 519 -5.50 -10.81 -30.67
N PRO A 520 -4.49 -10.06 -30.19
CA PRO A 520 -3.08 -10.43 -30.30
C PRO A 520 -2.66 -11.65 -29.46
#